data_AF-A0A0M9XA81-F1
#
_entry.id   AF-A0A0M9XA81-F1
#
_cell.length_a   1.000
_cell.length_b   1.000
_cell.length_c   1.000
_cell.angle_alpha   90.00
_cell.angle_beta   90.00
_cell.angle_gamma   90.00
#
_symmetry.space_group_name_H-M   'P 1'
#
loop_
_entity.id
_entity.type
_entity.pdbx_description
1 polymer ?
#
loop_
_entity_poly.entity_id
_entity_poly.type
_entity_poly.pdbx_seq_one_letter_code
_entity_poly.pdbx_strand_id
1 'polypeptide(L)'
;MPAEPKPSRRKAWLTHGATALVALVIGAGIGGDGESGDKDDSASPAPAVTVTETAAAVTEAGEPEPAATVTEKVTVTPKPAKKPGAATTVEGDGQYLVGEDMQAGTYRTAGPDKGGIIENCYWARAKNASGEFDAIIANANLQGQGRVTVDKGEYFETNGCQEWTKVG
;
A
#
# COMPACT_ATOMS: atom_id res chain seq x y z
N MET A 1 -29.37 49.97 21.66
CA MET A 1 -29.02 48.54 21.56
C MET A 1 -30.30 47.74 21.57
N PRO A 2 -30.67 47.01 20.51
CA PRO A 2 -31.67 45.94 20.57
C PRO A 2 -31.11 44.75 21.37
N ALA A 3 -31.97 43.94 21.99
CA ALA A 3 -31.55 42.89 22.93
C ALA A 3 -31.14 41.57 22.25
N GLU A 4 -30.24 40.84 22.89
CA GLU A 4 -29.79 39.51 22.49
C GLU A 4 -30.86 38.42 22.77
N PRO A 5 -31.12 37.49 21.84
CA PRO A 5 -32.01 36.35 22.10
C PRO A 5 -31.30 35.27 22.95
N LYS A 6 -31.81 34.98 24.15
CA LYS A 6 -31.30 33.90 25.01
C LYS A 6 -31.57 32.51 24.39
N PRO A 7 -30.60 31.57 24.42
CA PRO A 7 -30.76 30.25 23.81
C PRO A 7 -31.70 29.34 24.60
N SER A 8 -32.62 28.66 23.91
CA SER A 8 -33.57 27.72 24.52
C SER A 8 -33.00 26.29 24.56
N ARG A 9 -32.67 25.81 25.76
CA ARG A 9 -32.39 24.38 25.98
C ARG A 9 -33.70 23.59 26.01
N ARG A 10 -33.84 22.60 25.12
CA ARG A 10 -34.77 21.46 25.30
C ARG A 10 -34.00 20.15 25.09
N LYS A 11 -34.20 19.18 25.99
CA LYS A 11 -33.46 17.90 26.01
C LYS A 11 -34.30 16.76 25.41
N ALA A 12 -33.67 16.02 24.50
CA ALA A 12 -33.74 14.56 24.35
C ALA A 12 -35.10 13.89 24.06
N TRP A 13 -35.05 12.54 23.97
CA TRP A 13 -36.11 11.57 23.63
C TRP A 13 -36.36 11.48 22.11
N LEU A 14 -36.55 10.32 21.47
CA LEU A 14 -36.73 8.92 21.95
C LEU A 14 -35.85 7.89 21.20
N THR A 15 -35.87 6.64 21.66
CA THR A 15 -35.12 5.47 21.16
C THR A 15 -35.97 4.50 20.33
N HIS A 16 -35.33 3.41 19.83
CA HIS A 16 -35.91 2.30 19.02
C HIS A 16 -36.18 2.71 17.55
N GLY A 17 -36.15 1.85 16.52
CA GLY A 17 -35.99 0.39 16.36
C GLY A 17 -36.56 0.02 14.97
N ALA A 18 -36.30 -1.10 14.30
CA ALA A 18 -35.47 -2.29 14.59
C ALA A 18 -34.95 -2.88 13.25
N THR A 19 -34.18 -3.97 13.29
CA THR A 19 -33.72 -4.69 12.09
C THR A 19 -34.82 -5.58 11.48
N ALA A 20 -34.78 -5.77 10.16
CA ALA A 20 -35.64 -6.73 9.45
C ALA A 20 -34.81 -7.53 8.43
N LEU A 21 -34.75 -8.84 8.62
CA LEU A 21 -34.17 -9.81 7.68
C LEU A 21 -35.23 -10.89 7.44
N VAL A 22 -35.70 -11.04 6.20
CA VAL A 22 -36.65 -12.08 5.81
C VAL A 22 -36.22 -12.65 4.46
N ALA A 23 -35.87 -13.94 4.45
CA ALA A 23 -35.73 -14.73 3.23
C ALA A 23 -37.03 -15.51 2.97
N LEU A 24 -37.35 -15.77 1.70
CA LEU A 24 -38.53 -16.53 1.29
C LEU A 24 -38.14 -17.56 0.21
N VAL A 25 -38.42 -18.84 0.45
CA VAL A 25 -38.09 -19.95 -0.47
C VAL A 25 -39.24 -20.97 -0.51
N ILE A 26 -40.04 -20.94 -1.57
CA ILE A 26 -41.00 -21.99 -2.03
C ILE A 26 -41.18 -21.78 -3.56
N GLY A 27 -41.29 -22.76 -4.47
CA GLY A 27 -41.11 -24.23 -4.35
C GLY A 27 -42.23 -25.07 -5.00
N ALA A 28 -41.99 -25.65 -6.19
CA ALA A 28 -42.74 -26.76 -6.85
C ALA A 28 -42.06 -27.10 -8.21
N GLY A 29 -41.97 -28.33 -8.76
CA GLY A 29 -42.33 -29.71 -8.39
C GLY A 29 -41.62 -30.68 -9.39
N ILE A 30 -42.06 -31.88 -9.82
CA ILE A 30 -43.21 -32.78 -9.55
C ILE A 30 -42.79 -34.23 -9.96
N GLY A 31 -43.11 -35.28 -9.17
CA GLY A 31 -42.93 -36.70 -9.52
C GLY A 31 -41.49 -37.26 -9.32
N GLY A 32 -41.24 -38.57 -9.22
CA GLY A 32 -42.13 -39.75 -9.14
C GLY A 32 -41.33 -41.06 -8.87
N ASP A 33 -41.97 -42.03 -8.22
CA ASP A 33 -41.64 -43.47 -8.00
C ASP A 33 -40.18 -44.03 -8.05
N GLY A 34 -39.78 -44.76 -6.99
CA GLY A 34 -39.27 -46.15 -7.14
C GLY A 34 -37.77 -46.49 -7.00
N GLU A 35 -37.40 -46.99 -5.81
CA GLU A 35 -36.47 -48.12 -5.54
C GLU A 35 -34.92 -48.04 -5.82
N SER A 36 -34.17 -48.57 -4.84
CA SER A 36 -32.74 -48.96 -4.76
C SER A 36 -31.79 -48.67 -5.94
N GLY A 37 -30.90 -47.70 -5.73
CA GLY A 37 -29.89 -47.26 -6.71
C GLY A 37 -28.61 -48.08 -6.84
N ASP A 38 -27.74 -47.58 -7.71
CA ASP A 38 -26.29 -47.80 -7.75
C ASP A 38 -25.60 -46.63 -8.49
N LYS A 39 -24.36 -46.31 -8.09
CA LYS A 39 -23.28 -45.61 -8.84
C LYS A 39 -23.34 -44.12 -9.26
N ASP A 40 -22.09 -43.68 -9.50
CA ASP A 40 -21.54 -42.61 -10.36
C ASP A 40 -21.75 -41.12 -10.04
N ASP A 41 -20.76 -40.57 -9.32
CA ASP A 41 -20.35 -39.17 -9.39
C ASP A 41 -20.03 -38.72 -10.83
N SER A 42 -20.66 -37.64 -11.31
CA SER A 42 -20.14 -36.86 -12.45
C SER A 42 -20.71 -35.43 -12.51
N ALA A 43 -19.97 -34.48 -11.96
CA ALA A 43 -20.09 -33.07 -12.33
C ALA A 43 -19.19 -32.79 -13.56
N SER A 44 -19.68 -31.97 -14.50
CA SER A 44 -18.95 -31.62 -15.73
C SER A 44 -19.36 -30.25 -16.28
N PRO A 45 -18.50 -29.56 -17.06
CA PRO A 45 -17.96 -28.31 -16.52
C PRO A 45 -18.05 -27.10 -17.46
N ALA A 46 -17.65 -25.93 -16.95
CA ALA A 46 -17.37 -24.74 -17.76
C ALA A 46 -15.95 -24.81 -18.39
N PRO A 47 -15.74 -24.30 -19.61
CA PRO A 47 -14.49 -24.48 -20.34
C PRO A 47 -13.36 -23.58 -19.85
N ALA A 48 -12.17 -24.17 -19.67
CA ALA A 48 -10.91 -23.43 -19.50
C ALA A 48 -10.21 -23.24 -20.86
N VAL A 49 -9.49 -22.12 -21.01
CA VAL A 49 -8.64 -21.85 -22.17
C VAL A 49 -7.19 -22.13 -21.80
N THR A 50 -6.61 -23.18 -22.38
CA THR A 50 -5.23 -23.61 -22.13
C THR A 50 -4.38 -23.32 -23.36
N VAL A 51 -3.21 -22.69 -23.15
CA VAL A 51 -2.23 -22.45 -24.23
C VAL A 51 -1.39 -23.70 -24.45
N THR A 52 -1.26 -24.13 -25.69
CA THR A 52 -0.38 -25.25 -26.09
C THR A 52 1.02 -24.73 -26.39
N GLU A 53 2.03 -25.21 -25.66
CA GLU A 53 3.43 -25.07 -26.04
C GLU A 53 4.04 -26.45 -26.31
N THR A 54 4.79 -26.58 -27.39
CA THR A 54 5.33 -27.85 -27.89
C THR A 54 6.85 -27.86 -27.78
N ALA A 55 7.38 -28.75 -26.95
CA ALA A 55 8.79 -29.15 -26.97
C ALA A 55 8.89 -30.68 -26.90
N ALA A 56 9.49 -31.30 -27.91
CA ALA A 56 9.69 -32.74 -27.96
C ALA A 56 10.95 -33.15 -27.17
N ALA A 57 10.99 -34.41 -26.72
CA ALA A 57 12.12 -34.94 -25.95
C ALA A 57 13.41 -35.00 -26.78
N VAL A 58 14.55 -34.79 -26.11
CA VAL A 58 15.88 -35.18 -26.58
C VAL A 58 16.42 -36.26 -25.66
N THR A 59 16.93 -37.34 -26.24
CA THR A 59 17.38 -38.54 -25.54
C THR A 59 18.91 -38.64 -25.48
N GLU A 60 19.37 -39.30 -24.42
CA GLU A 60 20.58 -40.13 -24.38
C GLU A 60 21.96 -39.45 -24.23
N ALA A 61 22.89 -40.30 -23.80
CA ALA A 61 24.21 -40.09 -23.22
C ALA A 61 25.21 -39.26 -24.05
N GLY A 62 26.15 -38.65 -23.31
CA GLY A 62 27.36 -38.06 -23.88
C GLY A 62 28.19 -37.32 -22.83
N GLU A 63 29.01 -38.04 -22.06
CA GLU A 63 30.06 -37.42 -21.24
C GLU A 63 31.39 -37.40 -22.00
N PRO A 64 31.92 -36.19 -22.30
CA PRO A 64 33.34 -35.98 -22.50
C PRO A 64 33.89 -34.98 -21.46
N GLU A 65 34.82 -35.43 -20.63
CA GLU A 65 35.59 -34.59 -19.69
C GLU A 65 36.45 -33.55 -20.45
N PRO A 66 36.40 -32.26 -20.10
CA PRO A 66 37.34 -31.26 -20.58
C PRO A 66 38.12 -30.58 -19.43
N ALA A 67 39.36 -31.03 -19.23
CA ALA A 67 40.52 -30.31 -18.70
C ALA A 67 40.29 -29.21 -17.63
N ALA A 68 40.71 -29.49 -16.40
CA ALA A 68 40.75 -28.52 -15.29
C ALA A 68 41.56 -27.24 -15.63
N THR A 69 40.85 -26.16 -15.94
CA THR A 69 41.44 -24.86 -16.27
C THR A 69 41.77 -24.08 -14.99
N VAL A 70 43.07 -24.01 -14.65
CA VAL A 70 43.57 -23.30 -13.46
C VAL A 70 43.29 -21.80 -13.60
N THR A 71 42.20 -21.35 -12.96
CA THR A 71 41.77 -19.96 -12.97
C THR A 71 42.36 -19.24 -11.76
N GLU A 72 43.47 -18.51 -11.94
CA GLU A 72 43.98 -17.60 -10.91
C GLU A 72 42.99 -16.46 -10.66
N LYS A 73 42.15 -16.62 -9.63
CA LYS A 73 41.18 -15.63 -9.21
C LYS A 73 41.89 -14.46 -8.52
N VAL A 74 42.34 -13.50 -9.32
CA VAL A 74 42.85 -12.21 -8.85
C VAL A 74 41.82 -11.58 -7.91
N THR A 75 42.15 -11.55 -6.62
CA THR A 75 41.24 -11.01 -5.60
C THR A 75 41.33 -9.48 -5.61
N VAL A 76 40.53 -8.87 -6.48
CA VAL A 76 40.32 -7.42 -6.50
C VAL A 76 39.47 -7.05 -5.27
N THR A 77 40.12 -6.73 -4.16
CA THR A 77 39.44 -6.28 -2.93
C THR A 77 38.63 -5.01 -3.24
N PRO A 78 37.28 -5.04 -3.20
CA PRO A 78 36.50 -3.86 -3.51
C PRO A 78 36.67 -2.83 -2.41
N LYS A 79 37.18 -1.64 -2.76
CA LYS A 79 37.20 -0.51 -1.83
C LYS A 79 35.75 -0.19 -1.43
N PRO A 80 35.42 -0.11 -0.12
CA PRO A 80 34.04 0.11 0.31
C PRO A 80 33.43 1.36 -0.35
N ALA A 81 32.36 1.14 -1.13
CA ALA A 81 31.57 2.23 -1.68
C ALA A 81 30.97 3.02 -0.51
N LYS A 82 31.20 4.34 -0.50
CA LYS A 82 30.63 5.20 0.55
C LYS A 82 29.11 5.19 0.39
N LYS A 83 28.37 4.74 1.41
CA LYS A 83 26.89 4.77 1.44
C LYS A 83 26.42 6.17 0.96
N PRO A 84 25.46 6.26 0.03
CA PRO A 84 24.95 7.56 -0.42
C PRO A 84 24.54 8.44 0.76
N GLY A 85 24.76 9.75 0.63
CA GLY A 85 24.29 10.70 1.63
C GLY A 85 22.77 10.88 1.57
N ALA A 86 22.19 11.31 2.68
CA ALA A 86 20.76 11.58 2.79
C ALA A 86 20.25 12.51 1.66
N ALA A 87 19.06 12.20 1.14
CA ALA A 87 18.51 12.76 -0.08
C ALA A 87 18.04 14.22 0.05
N THR A 88 18.13 14.97 -1.04
CA THR A 88 17.59 16.34 -1.19
C THR A 88 16.21 16.36 -1.84
N THR A 89 15.71 15.21 -2.28
CA THR A 89 14.35 15.00 -2.79
C THR A 89 13.71 13.88 -1.97
N VAL A 90 12.38 13.92 -1.83
CA VAL A 90 11.58 12.82 -1.27
C VAL A 90 10.40 12.59 -2.20
N GLU A 91 10.34 11.36 -2.74
CA GLU A 91 9.34 10.90 -3.69
C GLU A 91 8.56 9.71 -3.10
N GLY A 92 7.28 9.62 -3.43
CA GLY A 92 6.38 8.55 -3.00
C GLY A 92 5.81 8.73 -1.59
N ASP A 93 5.10 7.70 -1.14
CA ASP A 93 4.51 7.61 0.18
C ASP A 93 5.47 6.90 1.15
N GLY A 94 5.59 7.42 2.37
CA GLY A 94 6.40 6.77 3.40
C GLY A 94 6.79 7.68 4.55
N GLN A 95 7.68 7.15 5.39
CA GLN A 95 8.27 7.85 6.53
C GLN A 95 9.80 7.76 6.45
N TYR A 96 10.47 8.89 6.65
CA TYR A 96 11.89 9.11 6.31
C TYR A 96 12.62 9.71 7.51
N LEU A 97 13.73 9.11 7.94
CA LEU A 97 14.54 9.60 9.06
C LEU A 97 15.41 10.79 8.62
N VAL A 98 15.14 11.96 9.18
CA VAL A 98 15.81 13.21 8.84
C VAL A 98 17.25 13.19 9.38
N GLY A 99 18.20 13.06 8.47
CA GLY A 99 19.63 12.89 8.74
C GLY A 99 20.23 11.57 8.25
N GLU A 100 19.41 10.60 7.86
CA GLU A 100 19.85 9.37 7.18
C GLU A 100 19.19 9.19 5.81
N ASP A 101 17.85 9.24 5.73
CA ASP A 101 17.12 9.05 4.47
C ASP A 101 17.00 10.36 3.69
N MET A 102 16.61 11.44 4.38
CA MET A 102 16.53 12.81 3.82
C MET A 102 17.35 13.79 4.65
N GLN A 103 17.76 14.92 4.07
CA GLN A 103 18.50 15.94 4.81
C GLN A 103 17.58 16.76 5.73
N ALA A 104 18.13 17.27 6.83
CA ALA A 104 17.51 18.38 7.54
C ALA A 104 17.52 19.64 6.66
N GLY A 105 16.48 20.47 6.77
CA GLY A 105 16.29 21.67 5.95
C GLY A 105 14.83 21.98 5.64
N THR A 106 14.60 22.93 4.74
CA THR A 106 13.26 23.28 4.24
C THR A 106 12.99 22.62 2.90
N TYR A 107 11.83 21.98 2.78
CA TYR A 107 11.33 21.29 1.60
C TYR A 107 10.06 21.97 1.05
N ARG A 108 9.77 21.74 -0.23
CA ARG A 108 8.62 22.30 -0.97
C ARG A 108 8.03 21.24 -1.88
N THR A 109 6.71 21.06 -1.86
CA THR A 109 5.97 20.24 -2.82
C THR A 109 5.11 21.12 -3.75
N ALA A 110 4.65 20.56 -4.86
CA ALA A 110 3.59 21.13 -5.69
C ALA A 110 2.17 20.86 -5.13
N GLY A 111 2.00 19.89 -4.24
CA GLY A 111 0.71 19.54 -3.60
C GLY A 111 0.30 18.08 -3.82
N PRO A 112 -1.01 17.77 -3.80
CA PRO A 112 -1.54 16.45 -4.16
C PRO A 112 -0.99 15.91 -5.47
N ASP A 113 -0.65 14.63 -5.49
CA ASP A 113 -0.37 13.89 -6.72
C ASP A 113 -1.62 13.85 -7.61
N LYS A 114 -1.37 13.84 -8.92
CA LYS A 114 -2.39 13.85 -9.98
C LYS A 114 -2.61 12.46 -10.60
N GLY A 115 -1.83 11.46 -10.19
CA GLY A 115 -2.09 10.04 -10.48
C GLY A 115 -3.02 9.36 -9.47
N GLY A 116 -3.19 9.95 -8.27
CA GLY A 116 -4.07 9.45 -7.23
C GLY A 116 -5.56 9.45 -7.60
N ILE A 117 -6.30 8.46 -7.09
CA ILE A 117 -7.78 8.39 -7.19
C ILE A 117 -8.44 9.45 -6.27
N ILE A 118 -7.68 9.98 -5.31
CA ILE A 118 -8.08 11.04 -4.38
C ILE A 118 -6.98 12.11 -4.38
N GLU A 119 -7.34 13.39 -4.51
CA GLU A 119 -6.39 14.51 -4.43
C GLU A 119 -6.06 14.88 -2.96
N ASN A 120 -5.39 13.97 -2.24
CA ASN A 120 -4.87 14.22 -0.89
C ASN A 120 -3.35 14.35 -0.90
N CYS A 121 -2.81 15.38 -0.24
CA CYS A 121 -1.40 15.41 0.16
C CYS A 121 -1.32 15.69 1.66
N TYR A 122 -0.94 14.68 2.43
CA TYR A 122 -0.70 14.77 3.86
C TYR A 122 0.80 14.76 4.13
N TRP A 123 1.25 15.54 5.11
CA TRP A 123 2.58 15.38 5.67
C TRP A 123 2.57 15.52 7.19
N ALA A 124 3.53 14.88 7.87
CA ALA A 124 3.81 15.05 9.28
C ALA A 124 5.32 15.16 9.58
N ARG A 125 5.65 15.82 10.69
CA ARG A 125 6.90 15.69 11.44
C ARG A 125 6.59 14.92 12.72
N ALA A 126 7.38 13.92 13.05
CA ALA A 126 7.23 13.14 14.27
C ALA A 126 8.55 12.99 15.04
N LYS A 127 8.45 12.93 16.37
CA LYS A 127 9.59 12.79 17.30
C LYS A 127 10.17 11.37 17.36
N ASN A 128 9.46 10.39 16.80
CA ASN A 128 9.82 8.98 16.69
C ASN A 128 8.93 8.32 15.62
N ALA A 129 9.21 7.05 15.31
CA ALA A 129 8.53 6.28 14.24
C ALA A 129 7.28 5.49 14.69
N SER A 130 6.62 5.83 15.80
CA SER A 130 5.52 5.01 16.33
C SER A 130 4.21 5.09 15.54
N GLY A 131 3.99 6.18 14.79
CA GLY A 131 2.69 6.52 14.20
C GLY A 131 1.64 7.01 15.20
N GLU A 132 1.99 7.13 16.48
CA GLU A 132 1.07 7.58 17.53
C GLU A 132 0.80 9.09 17.46
N PHE A 133 -0.41 9.51 17.83
CA PHE A 133 -0.78 10.93 17.84
C PHE A 133 0.08 11.80 18.75
N ASP A 134 0.66 11.23 19.82
CA ASP A 134 1.57 11.97 20.71
C ASP A 134 2.96 12.19 20.09
N ALA A 135 3.34 11.41 19.06
CA ALA A 135 4.61 11.54 18.38
C ALA A 135 4.66 12.73 17.41
N ILE A 136 3.49 13.19 16.92
CA ILE A 136 3.37 14.27 15.94
C ILE A 136 3.81 15.61 16.53
N ILE A 137 4.81 16.23 15.89
CA ILE A 137 5.32 17.57 16.20
C ILE A 137 4.52 18.63 15.44
N ALA A 138 4.24 18.36 14.16
CA ALA A 138 3.39 19.16 13.29
C ALA A 138 2.88 18.30 12.13
N ASN A 139 1.71 18.59 11.59
CA ASN A 139 1.22 18.00 10.34
C ASN A 139 0.33 18.99 9.58
N ALA A 140 0.06 18.70 8.30
CA ALA A 140 -0.99 19.38 7.54
C ALA A 140 -1.52 18.53 6.39
N ASN A 141 -2.74 18.84 5.96
CA ASN A 141 -3.27 18.41 4.67
C ASN A 141 -3.18 19.60 3.69
N LEU A 142 -2.65 19.35 2.51
CA LEU A 142 -2.42 20.33 1.46
C LEU A 142 -3.39 20.12 0.29
N GLN A 143 -3.84 21.23 -0.30
CA GLN A 143 -4.72 21.27 -1.48
C GLN A 143 -4.01 21.96 -2.67
N GLY A 144 -2.69 21.88 -2.67
CA GLY A 144 -1.79 22.61 -3.56
C GLY A 144 -0.43 22.77 -2.89
N GLN A 145 0.37 23.72 -3.37
CA GLN A 145 1.74 23.91 -2.92
C GLN A 145 1.87 24.15 -1.41
N GLY A 146 2.72 23.35 -0.76
CA GLY A 146 3.13 23.54 0.62
C GLY A 146 4.64 23.59 0.80
N ARG A 147 5.05 23.89 2.04
CA ARG A 147 6.43 23.89 2.53
C ARG A 147 6.46 23.30 3.93
N VAL A 148 7.56 22.64 4.26
CA VAL A 148 7.86 22.11 5.59
C VAL A 148 9.34 22.32 5.87
N THR A 149 9.71 22.64 7.10
CA THR A 149 11.10 22.59 7.56
C THR A 149 11.21 21.39 8.48
N VAL A 150 12.21 20.53 8.30
CA VAL A 150 12.41 19.29 9.05
C VAL A 150 13.79 19.27 9.71
N ASP A 151 13.85 18.85 10.96
CA ASP A 151 15.03 18.94 11.82
C ASP A 151 15.69 17.57 12.02
N LYS A 152 17.01 17.55 12.23
CA LYS A 152 17.76 16.28 12.29
C LYS A 152 17.35 15.42 13.49
N GLY A 153 17.00 14.17 13.23
CA GLY A 153 16.52 13.20 14.23
C GLY A 153 15.00 13.09 14.30
N GLU A 154 14.27 13.91 13.55
CA GLU A 154 12.84 13.73 13.33
C GLU A 154 12.56 12.68 12.26
N TYR A 155 11.31 12.23 12.23
CA TYR A 155 10.74 11.46 11.15
C TYR A 155 9.82 12.37 10.33
N PHE A 156 10.06 12.47 9.03
CA PHE A 156 9.15 13.12 8.09
C PHE A 156 8.26 12.07 7.45
N GLU A 157 6.95 12.27 7.46
CA GLU A 157 5.98 11.40 6.82
C GLU A 157 5.28 12.16 5.69
N THR A 158 5.02 11.49 4.57
CA THR A 158 4.29 12.05 3.42
C THR A 158 3.39 10.99 2.80
N ASN A 159 2.18 11.39 2.41
CA ASN A 159 1.22 10.52 1.71
C ASN A 159 0.43 11.29 0.65
N GLY A 160 0.40 10.79 -0.58
CA GLY A 160 -0.30 11.36 -1.73
C GLY A 160 0.27 12.68 -2.26
N CYS A 161 1.48 13.08 -1.84
CA CYS A 161 2.13 14.31 -2.30
C CYS A 161 3.00 14.08 -3.54
N GLN A 162 3.04 15.07 -4.44
CA GLN A 162 4.13 15.22 -5.42
C GLN A 162 5.47 15.46 -4.69
N GLU A 163 6.60 15.23 -5.38
CA GLU A 163 7.96 15.34 -4.84
C GLU A 163 8.14 16.54 -3.88
N TRP A 164 8.73 16.27 -2.72
CA TRP A 164 9.27 17.27 -1.84
C TRP A 164 10.73 17.56 -2.21
N THR A 165 11.00 18.68 -2.88
CA THR A 165 12.36 19.15 -3.18
C THR A 165 12.90 20.02 -2.03
N LYS A 166 14.16 19.82 -1.61
CA LYS A 166 14.84 20.73 -0.67
C LYS A 166 15.12 22.09 -1.29
N VAL A 167 14.89 23.15 -0.52
CA VAL A 167 14.95 24.56 -0.95
C VAL A 167 15.63 25.49 0.08
N GLY A 168 16.21 24.92 1.14
CA GLY A 168 17.01 25.59 2.18
C GLY A 168 17.66 24.56 3.10
#